data_AF-A0A957UNN4-F1
#
_entry.id   AF-A0A957UNN4-F1
#
_cell.length_a   1.000
_cell.length_b   1.000
_cell.length_c   1.000
_cell.angle_alpha   90.00
_cell.angle_beta   90.00
_cell.angle_gamma   90.00
#
_symmetry.space_group_name_H-M   'P 1'
#
loop_
_entity.id
_entity.type
_entity.pdbx_description
1 polymer ?
#
loop_
_entity_poly.entity_id
_entity_poly.type
_entity_poly.pdbx_seq_one_letter_code
_entity_poly.pdbx_strand_id
1 'polypeptide(L)'
;DIVGSVVGLVDRAALLPQPTQMQAGDLLFALPSTGPHTNGYSLIRKTLAGRDLAQPLFDGGPALADAVMAPHRCYVPEVDRIQAAGVRLKGMAHITGGGLLDNTPRVLPEQLAAHIVLTNAKIPPLFQQLVKWSGMEGLEPFRVFNMGVGMVLIVDAADGPALQAAVPDAFDIGEL
;
A
#
# COMPACT_ATOMS: atom_id res chain seq x y z
N ASP A 1 -17.33 12.85 13.05
CA ASP A 1 -17.42 11.51 12.45
C ASP A 1 -17.82 11.67 11.00
N ILE A 2 -17.20 10.93 10.09
CA ILE A 2 -17.49 10.97 8.65
C ILE A 2 -17.72 9.53 8.21
N VAL A 3 -18.93 9.24 7.74
CA VAL A 3 -19.35 7.88 7.36
C VAL A 3 -19.75 7.88 5.90
N GLY A 4 -19.33 6.83 5.18
CA GLY A 4 -19.70 6.58 3.80
C GLY A 4 -19.96 5.09 3.58
N SER A 5 -20.65 4.75 2.49
CA SER A 5 -20.89 3.37 2.10
C SER A 5 -20.80 3.24 0.58
N VAL A 6 -20.20 2.15 0.11
CA VAL A 6 -20.06 1.81 -1.31
C VAL A 6 -20.71 0.46 -1.53
N VAL A 7 -21.49 0.33 -2.60
CA VAL A 7 -22.10 -0.93 -3.03
C VAL A 7 -21.51 -1.27 -4.40
N GLY A 8 -21.05 -2.51 -4.55
CA GLY A 8 -20.50 -3.04 -5.80
C GLY A 8 -21.11 -4.40 -6.13
N LEU A 9 -20.87 -4.87 -7.36
CA LEU A 9 -21.28 -6.18 -7.84
C LEU A 9 -20.04 -6.90 -8.39
N VAL A 10 -19.93 -8.20 -8.11
CA VAL A 10 -18.86 -9.05 -8.62
C VAL A 10 -19.43 -10.42 -8.97
N ASP A 11 -18.97 -11.00 -10.08
CA ASP A 11 -19.26 -12.39 -10.38
C ASP A 11 -18.56 -13.28 -9.34
N ARG A 12 -19.24 -14.32 -8.85
CA ARG A 12 -18.67 -15.26 -7.89
C ARG A 12 -17.37 -15.89 -8.38
N ALA A 13 -17.24 -16.13 -9.69
CA ALA A 13 -16.02 -16.70 -10.28
C ALA A 13 -14.84 -15.71 -10.33
N ALA A 14 -15.10 -14.41 -10.18
CA ALA A 14 -14.10 -13.34 -10.18
C ALA A 14 -13.79 -12.80 -8.77
N LEU A 15 -14.39 -13.38 -7.72
CA LEU A 15 -14.18 -12.95 -6.34
C LEU A 15 -12.71 -13.16 -5.93
N LEU A 16 -12.15 -12.17 -5.25
CA LEU A 16 -10.80 -12.22 -4.69
C LEU A 16 -10.85 -12.27 -3.15
N PRO A 17 -9.87 -12.91 -2.50
CA PRO A 17 -8.72 -13.63 -3.08
C PRO A 17 -9.12 -14.98 -3.71
N GLN A 18 -8.26 -15.49 -4.61
CA GLN A 18 -8.33 -16.83 -5.20
C GLN A 18 -7.20 -17.72 -4.65
N PRO A 19 -7.30 -18.18 -3.39
CA PRO A 19 -6.21 -18.89 -2.70
C PRO A 19 -5.76 -20.17 -3.42
N THR A 20 -6.67 -20.84 -4.13
CA THR A 20 -6.35 -22.07 -4.90
C THR A 20 -5.53 -21.79 -6.16
N GLN A 21 -5.37 -20.54 -6.55
CA GLN A 21 -4.58 -20.12 -7.72
C GLN A 21 -3.24 -19.50 -7.33
N MET A 22 -3.02 -19.27 -6.03
CA MET A 22 -1.77 -18.74 -5.50
C MET A 22 -0.74 -19.86 -5.34
N GLN A 23 0.50 -19.55 -5.68
CA GLN A 23 1.64 -20.46 -5.55
C GLN A 23 2.91 -19.70 -5.18
N ALA A 24 3.91 -20.40 -4.66
CA ALA A 24 5.23 -19.82 -4.43
C ALA A 24 5.82 -19.29 -5.75
N GLY A 25 6.46 -18.13 -5.70
CA GLY A 25 6.97 -17.40 -6.86
C GLY A 25 5.95 -16.51 -7.58
N ASP A 26 4.70 -16.46 -7.11
CA ASP A 26 3.77 -15.40 -7.54
C ASP A 26 4.30 -14.04 -7.11
N LEU A 27 4.26 -13.06 -8.03
CA LEU A 27 4.84 -11.74 -7.79
C LEU A 27 3.91 -10.85 -6.96
N LEU A 28 4.53 -10.05 -6.09
CA LEU A 28 3.89 -9.02 -5.30
C LEU A 28 4.22 -7.64 -5.89
N PHE A 29 3.21 -6.96 -6.41
CA PHE A 29 3.32 -5.58 -6.84
C PHE A 29 2.63 -4.65 -5.86
N ALA A 30 3.27 -3.54 -5.53
CA ALA A 30 2.69 -2.46 -4.76
C ALA A 30 2.19 -1.33 -5.66
N LEU A 31 1.01 -0.79 -5.35
CA LEU A 31 0.58 0.50 -5.85
C LEU A 31 0.94 1.59 -4.84
N PRO A 32 1.56 2.71 -5.25
CA PRO A 32 2.04 3.70 -4.31
C PRO A 32 0.88 4.42 -3.62
N SER A 33 1.04 4.63 -2.32
CA SER A 33 0.20 5.52 -1.53
C SER A 33 0.54 6.99 -1.82
N THR A 34 -0.42 7.87 -1.62
CA THR A 34 -0.25 9.33 -1.72
C THR A 34 0.28 9.96 -0.43
N GLY A 35 0.37 9.18 0.65
CA GLY A 35 0.66 9.65 2.00
C GLY A 35 0.13 8.66 3.04
N PRO A 36 -0.15 9.09 4.28
CA PRO A 36 -0.63 8.21 5.35
C PRO A 36 -2.05 7.66 5.14
N HIS A 37 -2.70 8.09 4.05
CA HIS A 37 -4.06 7.68 3.70
C HIS A 37 -5.02 8.10 4.82
N THR A 38 -5.70 7.15 5.46
CA THR A 38 -6.68 7.40 6.53
C THR A 38 -6.34 6.71 7.85
N ASN A 39 -5.12 6.15 7.98
CA ASN A 39 -4.71 5.38 9.16
C ASN A 39 -3.45 5.97 9.81
N GLY A 40 -3.24 5.68 11.10
CA GLY A 40 -2.07 6.17 11.84
C GLY A 40 -2.15 7.62 12.34
N TYR A 41 -3.27 8.33 12.12
CA TYR A 41 -3.40 9.75 12.46
C TYR A 41 -3.32 10.08 13.95
N SER A 42 -3.67 9.14 14.83
CA SER A 42 -3.44 9.29 16.28
C SER A 42 -1.95 9.47 16.59
N LEU A 43 -1.09 8.67 15.95
CA LEU A 43 0.36 8.79 16.10
C LEU A 43 0.89 10.04 15.38
N ILE A 44 0.44 10.29 14.15
CA ILE A 44 0.87 11.50 13.39
C ILE A 44 0.59 12.76 14.20
N ARG A 45 -0.62 12.92 14.74
CA ARG A 45 -0.97 14.07 15.59
C ARG A 45 -0.07 14.20 16.81
N LYS A 46 0.28 13.08 17.46
CA LYS A 46 1.21 13.06 18.60
C LYS A 46 2.62 13.47 18.17
N THR A 47 3.12 12.91 17.07
CA THR A 47 4.47 13.16 16.54
C THR A 47 4.66 14.59 16.05
N LEU A 48 3.59 15.21 15.51
CA LEU A 48 3.64 16.56 14.97
C LEU A 48 3.19 17.64 15.98
N ALA A 49 2.85 17.26 17.22
CA ALA A 49 2.44 18.20 18.24
C ALA A 49 3.56 19.24 18.50
N GLY A 50 3.21 20.52 18.39
CA GLY A 50 4.14 21.64 18.58
C GLY A 50 5.03 21.95 17.37
N ARG A 51 4.86 21.26 16.24
CA ARG A 51 5.56 21.60 14.97
C ARG A 51 4.75 22.60 14.15
N ASP A 52 5.47 23.46 13.44
CA ASP A 52 4.87 24.32 12.43
C ASP A 52 4.55 23.50 11.17
N LEU A 53 3.25 23.31 10.91
CA LEU A 53 2.79 22.49 9.78
C LEU A 53 2.93 23.20 8.42
N ALA A 54 3.18 24.51 8.42
CA ALA A 54 3.46 25.26 7.20
C ALA A 54 4.91 25.08 6.72
N GLN A 55 5.80 24.58 7.59
CA GLN A 55 7.18 24.30 7.19
C GLN A 55 7.24 23.16 6.15
N PRO A 56 8.22 23.23 5.23
CA PRO A 56 8.41 22.17 4.26
C PRO A 56 8.86 20.88 4.94
N LEU A 57 8.37 19.73 4.46
CA LEU A 57 8.72 18.40 4.96
C LEU A 57 10.22 18.09 4.83
N PHE A 58 10.84 18.61 3.78
CA PHE A 58 12.27 18.60 3.48
C PHE A 58 12.59 19.81 2.57
N ASP A 59 13.86 20.15 2.39
CA ASP A 59 14.26 21.30 1.58
C ASP A 59 13.70 21.20 0.14
N GLY A 60 12.84 22.15 -0.23
CA GLY A 60 12.15 22.17 -1.52
C GLY A 60 10.94 21.23 -1.65
N GLY A 61 10.54 20.56 -0.56
CA GLY A 61 9.36 19.71 -0.48
C GLY A 61 8.05 20.46 -0.20
N PRO A 62 6.90 19.74 -0.18
CA PRO A 62 5.61 20.32 0.16
C PRO A 62 5.56 20.72 1.64
N ALA A 63 4.59 21.56 2.01
CA ALA A 63 4.30 21.82 3.41
C ALA A 63 3.95 20.51 4.13
N LEU A 64 4.34 20.39 5.39
CA LEU A 64 4.06 19.22 6.21
C LEU A 64 2.55 18.93 6.29
N ALA A 65 1.73 19.97 6.40
CA ALA A 65 0.27 19.86 6.36
C ALA A 65 -0.23 19.18 5.08
N ASP A 66 0.25 19.61 3.91
CA ASP A 66 -0.18 19.08 2.62
C ASP A 66 0.23 17.61 2.45
N ALA A 67 1.44 17.26 2.90
CA ALA A 67 1.94 15.90 2.84
C ALA A 67 1.12 14.93 3.70
N VAL A 68 0.75 15.32 4.92
CA VAL A 68 -0.04 14.45 5.81
C VAL A 68 -1.53 14.45 5.49
N MET A 69 -2.06 15.51 4.87
CA MET A 69 -3.46 15.63 4.49
C MET A 69 -3.75 15.19 3.05
N ALA A 70 -2.74 14.66 2.34
CA ALA A 70 -2.90 14.16 0.98
C ALA A 70 -4.07 13.15 0.91
N PRO A 71 -5.05 13.34 0.01
CA PRO A 71 -6.23 12.48 -0.07
C PRO A 71 -5.85 11.01 -0.26
N HIS A 72 -6.63 10.12 0.35
CA HIS A 72 -6.50 8.69 0.14
C HIS A 72 -6.68 8.34 -1.34
N ARG A 73 -5.68 7.72 -1.96
CA ARG A 73 -5.73 7.33 -3.38
C ARG A 73 -6.83 6.29 -3.61
N CYS A 74 -7.64 6.50 -4.65
CA CYS A 74 -8.54 5.49 -5.16
C CYS A 74 -7.78 4.64 -6.19
N TYR A 75 -7.86 3.31 -6.08
CA TYR A 75 -7.11 2.39 -6.93
C TYR A 75 -7.95 1.70 -8.01
N VAL A 76 -9.23 2.04 -8.12
CA VAL A 76 -10.13 1.48 -9.16
C VAL A 76 -9.55 1.67 -10.56
N PRO A 77 -9.06 2.87 -10.96
CA PRO A 77 -8.52 3.06 -12.31
C PRO A 77 -7.32 2.16 -12.63
N GLU A 78 -6.43 1.91 -11.66
CA GLU A 78 -5.28 1.04 -11.83
C GLU A 78 -5.71 -0.43 -11.95
N VAL A 79 -6.63 -0.88 -11.10
CA VAL A 79 -7.18 -2.25 -11.18
C VAL A 79 -7.87 -2.49 -12.52
N ASP A 80 -8.65 -1.52 -13.01
CA ASP A 80 -9.32 -1.61 -14.32
C ASP A 80 -8.31 -1.74 -15.46
N ARG A 81 -7.21 -0.95 -15.43
CA ARG A 81 -6.14 -1.04 -16.44
C ARG A 81 -5.44 -2.38 -16.43
N ILE A 82 -5.15 -2.93 -15.24
CA ILE A 82 -4.51 -4.24 -15.09
C ILE A 82 -5.40 -5.34 -15.68
N GLN A 83 -6.69 -5.33 -15.35
CA GLN A 83 -7.64 -6.30 -15.90
C GLN A 83 -7.82 -6.15 -17.42
N ALA A 84 -7.87 -4.91 -17.93
CA ALA A 84 -7.95 -4.64 -19.36
C ALA A 84 -6.70 -5.09 -20.12
N ALA A 85 -5.54 -5.12 -19.47
CA ALA A 85 -4.29 -5.68 -20.01
C ALA A 85 -4.26 -7.22 -20.00
N GLY A 86 -5.33 -7.89 -19.52
CA GLY A 86 -5.42 -9.34 -19.46
C GLY A 86 -4.70 -9.97 -18.27
N VAL A 87 -4.19 -9.17 -17.33
CA VAL A 87 -3.50 -9.66 -16.13
C VAL A 87 -4.52 -10.18 -15.13
N ARG A 88 -4.32 -11.41 -14.65
CA ARG A 88 -5.20 -12.03 -13.66
C ARG A 88 -4.69 -11.76 -12.25
N LEU A 89 -5.41 -10.91 -11.52
CA LEU A 89 -5.19 -10.72 -10.09
C LEU A 89 -5.60 -12.00 -9.35
N LYS A 90 -4.69 -12.55 -8.54
CA LYS A 90 -4.93 -13.70 -7.66
C LYS A 90 -5.37 -13.25 -6.27
N GLY A 91 -4.93 -12.08 -5.83
CA GLY A 91 -5.33 -11.46 -4.57
C GLY A 91 -4.94 -9.98 -4.54
N MET A 92 -5.59 -9.23 -3.65
CA MET A 92 -5.29 -7.81 -3.41
C MET A 92 -5.44 -7.49 -1.94
N ALA A 93 -4.42 -6.89 -1.32
CA ALA A 93 -4.49 -6.40 0.04
C ALA A 93 -4.46 -4.87 0.05
N HIS A 94 -5.56 -4.25 0.48
CA HIS A 94 -5.59 -2.81 0.73
C HIS A 94 -4.89 -2.51 2.06
N ILE A 95 -3.80 -1.75 2.00
CA ILE A 95 -2.98 -1.46 3.17
C ILE A 95 -3.61 -0.31 3.96
N THR A 96 -4.24 -0.67 5.07
CA THR A 96 -4.98 0.24 5.95
C THR A 96 -4.46 0.13 7.39
N GLY A 97 -5.33 0.09 8.40
CA GLY A 97 -4.94 -0.15 9.78
C GLY A 97 -4.26 -1.50 9.94
N GLY A 98 -3.17 -1.54 10.71
CA GLY A 98 -2.29 -2.73 10.83
C GLY A 98 -1.20 -2.81 9.75
N GLY A 99 -1.21 -1.90 8.78
CA GLY A 99 -0.13 -1.74 7.79
C GLY A 99 0.10 -2.99 6.94
N LEU A 100 1.31 -3.12 6.40
CA LEU A 100 1.71 -4.23 5.53
C LEU A 100 1.67 -5.58 6.26
N LEU A 101 2.10 -5.60 7.52
CA LEU A 101 2.25 -6.84 8.27
C LEU A 101 0.93 -7.50 8.64
N ASP A 102 -0.14 -6.73 8.84
CA ASP A 102 -1.44 -7.29 9.18
C ASP A 102 -2.38 -7.45 7.99
N ASN A 103 -2.27 -6.60 6.95
CA ASN A 103 -3.21 -6.63 5.82
C ASN A 103 -2.81 -7.67 4.76
N THR A 104 -1.52 -7.80 4.42
CA THR A 104 -1.08 -8.74 3.37
C THR A 104 -1.39 -10.19 3.71
N PRO A 105 -1.15 -10.71 4.93
CA PRO A 105 -1.44 -12.11 5.24
C PRO A 105 -2.93 -12.49 5.15
N ARG A 106 -3.87 -11.52 5.24
CA ARG A 106 -5.33 -11.80 5.22
C ARG A 106 -5.83 -12.33 3.88
N VAL A 107 -5.05 -12.16 2.81
CA VAL A 107 -5.43 -12.62 1.46
C VAL A 107 -4.66 -13.86 1.02
N LEU A 108 -3.74 -14.35 1.85
CA LEU A 108 -2.92 -15.52 1.55
C LEU A 108 -3.58 -16.79 2.11
N PRO A 109 -3.42 -17.95 1.43
CA PRO A 109 -3.75 -19.23 2.03
C PRO A 109 -2.73 -19.62 3.11
N GLU A 110 -3.11 -20.50 4.03
CA GLU A 110 -2.31 -20.87 5.21
C GLU A 110 -0.90 -21.38 4.89
N GLN A 111 -0.72 -22.02 3.73
CA GLN A 111 0.54 -22.62 3.30
C GLN A 111 1.51 -21.65 2.59
N LEU A 112 1.13 -20.39 2.36
CA LEU A 112 1.97 -19.39 1.68
C LEU A 112 2.29 -18.21 2.60
N ALA A 113 3.43 -17.58 2.35
CA ALA A 113 3.87 -16.39 3.07
C ALA A 113 4.50 -15.38 2.11
N ALA A 114 4.16 -14.11 2.26
CA ALA A 114 4.77 -13.06 1.45
C ALA A 114 6.20 -12.75 1.93
N HIS A 115 7.18 -12.84 1.03
CA HIS A 115 8.52 -12.33 1.24
C HIS A 115 8.65 -10.93 0.62
N ILE A 116 8.59 -9.91 1.47
CA ILE A 116 8.55 -8.50 1.04
C ILE A 116 9.90 -7.82 1.23
N VAL A 117 10.41 -7.20 0.17
CA VAL A 117 11.63 -6.38 0.18
C VAL A 117 11.29 -4.93 -0.17
N LEU A 118 11.17 -4.10 0.86
CA LEU A 118 11.01 -2.65 0.73
C LEU A 118 12.32 -1.94 1.06
N THR A 119 12.95 -1.37 0.03
CA THR A 119 14.15 -0.56 0.19
C THR A 119 13.79 0.88 0.59
N ASN A 120 14.69 1.57 1.31
CA ASN A 120 14.47 2.96 1.70
C ASN A 120 14.16 3.91 0.53
N ALA A 121 14.70 3.61 -0.67
CA ALA A 121 14.42 4.39 -1.88
C ALA A 121 12.94 4.35 -2.30
N LYS A 122 12.20 3.30 -1.92
CA LYS A 122 10.77 3.15 -2.19
C LYS A 122 9.88 3.75 -1.11
N ILE A 123 10.45 4.13 0.05
CA ILE A 123 9.70 4.71 1.17
C ILE A 123 9.64 6.23 1.00
N PRO A 124 8.44 6.84 0.87
CA PRO A 124 8.30 8.28 0.75
C PRO A 124 8.97 9.05 1.90
N PRO A 125 9.59 10.22 1.63
CA PRO A 125 10.27 11.02 2.65
C PRO A 125 9.42 11.33 3.89
N LEU A 126 8.10 11.45 3.70
CA LEU A 126 7.16 11.67 4.80
C LEU A 126 7.24 10.59 5.87
N PHE A 127 7.24 9.31 5.46
CA PHE A 127 7.31 8.20 6.41
C PHE A 127 8.67 8.11 7.07
N GLN A 128 9.75 8.38 6.34
CA GLN A 128 11.09 8.43 6.92
C GLN A 128 11.19 9.46 8.04
N GLN A 129 10.62 10.66 7.84
CA GLN A 129 10.57 11.70 8.86
C GLN A 129 9.64 11.33 10.02
N LEU A 130 8.45 10.80 9.73
CA LEU A 130 7.51 10.39 10.77
C LEU A 130 8.11 9.31 11.68
N VAL A 131 8.76 8.29 11.11
CA VAL A 131 9.46 7.23 11.87
C VAL A 131 10.58 7.82 12.72
N LYS A 132 11.40 8.69 12.13
CA LYS A 132 12.48 9.38 12.85
C LYS A 132 11.95 10.20 14.02
N TRP A 133 10.88 10.95 13.83
CA TRP A 133 10.32 11.82 14.87
C TRP A 133 9.51 11.07 15.92
N SER A 134 8.88 9.95 15.57
CA SER A 134 8.14 9.12 16.52
C SER A 134 9.05 8.24 17.37
N GLY A 135 10.29 7.98 16.93
CA GLY A 135 11.22 7.05 17.58
C GLY A 135 10.78 5.59 17.45
N MET A 136 10.02 5.25 16.40
CA MET A 136 9.64 3.85 16.16
C MET A 136 10.83 3.06 15.63
N GLU A 137 10.91 1.79 16.01
CA GLU A 137 12.05 0.93 15.68
C GLU A 137 11.61 -0.39 15.01
N GLY A 138 12.54 -1.01 14.29
CA GLY A 138 12.35 -2.31 13.66
C GLY A 138 11.13 -2.36 12.74
N LEU A 139 10.20 -3.27 13.04
CA LEU A 139 9.02 -3.55 12.24
C LEU A 139 7.77 -2.74 12.64
N GLU A 140 7.84 -1.96 13.73
CA GLU A 140 6.70 -1.17 14.22
C GLU A 140 6.12 -0.22 13.16
N PRO A 141 6.92 0.53 12.38
CA PRO A 141 6.39 1.41 11.35
C PRO A 141 5.50 0.69 10.33
N PHE A 142 5.82 -0.56 9.99
CA PHE A 142 5.08 -1.36 9.02
C PHE A 142 3.77 -1.94 9.57
N ARG A 143 3.53 -1.84 10.88
CA ARG A 143 2.24 -2.14 11.53
C ARG A 143 1.35 -0.92 11.67
N VAL A 144 1.95 0.28 11.68
CA VAL A 144 1.22 1.53 11.92
C VAL A 144 0.90 2.25 10.61
N PHE A 145 1.88 2.33 9.71
CA PHE A 145 1.78 3.05 8.46
C PHE A 145 1.79 2.08 7.27
N ASN A 146 1.29 2.58 6.14
CA ASN A 146 1.35 1.89 4.87
C ASN A 146 2.77 1.93 4.24
N MET A 147 3.66 2.76 4.78
CA MET A 147 5.07 2.91 4.40
C MET A 147 5.30 3.20 2.91
N GLY A 148 4.32 3.82 2.23
CA GLY A 148 4.39 4.09 0.81
C GLY A 148 3.59 3.11 -0.05
N VAL A 149 3.18 1.96 0.49
CA VAL A 149 2.41 0.94 -0.22
C VAL A 149 0.93 1.11 0.11
N GLY A 150 0.11 1.54 -0.85
CA GLY A 150 -1.33 1.67 -0.61
C GLY A 150 -2.12 0.39 -0.88
N MET A 151 -1.68 -0.41 -1.85
CA MET A 151 -2.29 -1.72 -2.14
C MET A 151 -1.22 -2.69 -2.62
N VAL A 152 -1.30 -3.93 -2.17
CA VAL A 152 -0.50 -5.06 -2.67
C VAL A 152 -1.36 -5.88 -3.62
N LEU A 153 -0.78 -6.25 -4.76
CA LEU A 153 -1.38 -7.06 -5.81
C LEU A 153 -0.58 -8.35 -5.95
N ILE A 154 -1.28 -9.48 -6.04
CA ILE A 154 -0.68 -10.80 -6.23
C ILE A 154 -1.01 -11.26 -7.64
N VAL A 155 0.00 -11.53 -8.45
CA VAL A 155 -0.14 -11.95 -9.84
C VAL A 155 0.79 -13.11 -10.16
N ASP A 156 0.52 -13.79 -11.28
CA ASP A 156 1.47 -14.76 -11.79
C ASP A 156 2.79 -14.09 -12.19
N ALA A 157 3.90 -14.82 -12.06
CA ALA A 157 5.21 -14.32 -12.48
C ALA A 157 5.25 -13.89 -13.95
N ALA A 158 4.52 -14.59 -14.81
CA ALA A 158 4.44 -14.26 -16.24
C ALA A 158 3.71 -12.92 -16.52
N ASP A 159 2.83 -12.48 -15.61
CA ASP A 159 1.99 -11.29 -15.77
C ASP A 159 2.70 -10.00 -15.33
N GLY A 160 3.82 -10.09 -14.61
CA GLY A 160 4.55 -8.94 -14.07
C GLY A 160 4.86 -7.83 -15.10
N PRO A 161 5.42 -8.16 -16.29
CA PRO A 161 5.68 -7.16 -17.33
C PRO A 161 4.42 -6.45 -17.84
N ALA A 162 3.31 -7.19 -18.01
CA ALA A 162 2.05 -6.63 -18.47
C ALA A 162 1.42 -5.71 -17.41
N LEU A 163 1.50 -6.10 -16.13
CA LEU A 163 1.07 -5.26 -15.01
C LEU A 163 1.87 -3.96 -14.96
N GLN A 164 3.20 -4.04 -15.02
CA GLN A 164 4.08 -2.87 -14.98
C GLN A 164 3.84 -1.93 -16.17
N ALA A 165 3.53 -2.47 -17.35
CA ALA A 165 3.18 -1.67 -18.52
C ALA A 165 1.82 -0.97 -18.36
N ALA A 166 0.84 -1.65 -17.77
CA ALA A 166 -0.50 -1.09 -17.54
C ALA A 166 -0.52 -0.02 -16.44
N VAL A 167 0.35 -0.17 -15.42
CA VAL A 167 0.46 0.73 -14.28
C VAL A 167 1.95 1.02 -14.00
N PRO A 168 2.54 2.01 -14.69
CA PRO A 168 3.98 2.28 -14.62
C PRO A 168 4.50 2.70 -13.24
N ASP A 169 3.64 3.20 -12.36
CA ASP A 169 4.01 3.58 -10.99
C ASP A 169 3.84 2.41 -9.99
N ALA A 170 3.31 1.27 -10.41
CA ALA A 170 3.40 0.04 -9.64
C ALA A 170 4.87 -0.35 -9.49
N PHE A 171 5.22 -1.01 -8.39
CA PHE A 171 6.58 -1.47 -8.16
C PHE A 171 6.60 -2.85 -7.51
N ASP A 172 7.47 -3.71 -8.00
CA ASP A 172 7.76 -5.02 -7.41
C ASP A 172 8.21 -4.86 -5.95
N ILE A 173 7.62 -5.63 -5.04
CA ILE A 173 7.99 -5.68 -3.64
C ILE A 173 8.37 -7.08 -3.17
N GLY A 174 8.45 -8.08 -4.05
CA GLY A 174 8.82 -9.45 -3.73
C GLY A 174 7.85 -10.49 -4.28
N GLU A 175 7.69 -11.59 -3.56
CA GLU A 175 6.98 -12.78 -4.02
C GLU A 175 6.30 -13.55 -2.88
N LEU A 176 5.42 -14.48 -3.23
CA LEU A 176 4.87 -15.51 -2.33
C LEU A 176 5.78 -16.72 -2.15
#